data_AF-A0A538EC07-F1
#
_entry.id   AF-A0A538EC07-F1
#
_cell.length_a   1.000
_cell.length_b   1.000
_cell.length_c   1.000
_cell.angle_alpha   90.00
_cell.angle_beta   90.00
_cell.angle_gamma   90.00
#
_symmetry.space_group_name_H-M   'P 1'
#
loop_
_entity.id
_entity.type
_entity.pdbx_description
1 polymer ?
#
loop_
_entity_poly.entity_id
_entity_poly.type
_entity_poly.pdbx_seq_one_letter_code
_entity_poly.pdbx_strand_id
1 'polypeptide(L)'
;MGSTSVVSRNLLILAACGLLLFPAAAGAQTNAGWQVSLQWPAQGAITSPFGHDGARWHPGLDIGILQSLDVRAADDGVVVLAGYMSGYDGYGAIVALQHRFGYSTLYAHLSQPLVHSGQRVRRGEKIAIAGCTGWCTGTHLHFELRYEGIPVDPTLLMVG
;
A
#
# COMPACT_ATOMS: atom_id res chain seq x y z
N MET A 1 5.04 -84.19 6.59
CA MET A 1 4.21 -84.28 5.37
C MET A 1 3.61 -82.91 5.10
N GLY A 2 4.04 -82.28 4.00
CA GLY A 2 3.46 -81.09 3.33
C GLY A 2 3.48 -79.77 4.10
N SER A 3 3.62 -78.60 3.50
CA SER A 3 4.04 -78.16 2.18
C SER A 3 4.20 -76.63 2.30
N THR A 4 5.21 -76.05 1.66
CA THR A 4 5.37 -74.61 1.51
C THR A 4 4.35 -74.01 0.53
N SER A 5 3.79 -72.84 0.83
CA SER A 5 3.36 -71.90 -0.22
C SER A 5 3.41 -70.44 0.25
N VAL A 6 4.03 -69.64 -0.60
CA VAL A 6 4.22 -68.18 -0.57
C VAL A 6 2.88 -67.46 -0.84
N VAL A 7 2.73 -66.19 -0.42
CA VAL A 7 2.40 -65.02 -1.29
C VAL A 7 1.93 -63.77 -0.50
N SER A 8 2.68 -62.69 -0.79
CA SER A 8 2.41 -61.23 -0.83
C SER A 8 1.76 -60.45 0.32
N ARG A 9 2.61 -59.58 0.89
CA ARG A 9 2.46 -58.13 1.13
C ARG A 9 1.16 -57.49 0.64
N ASN A 10 0.48 -56.77 1.54
CA ASN A 10 -0.03 -55.43 1.26
C ASN A 10 0.08 -54.56 2.53
N LEU A 11 0.86 -53.48 2.37
CA LEU A 11 1.10 -52.42 3.33
C LEU A 11 0.10 -51.30 3.02
N LEU A 12 -0.68 -50.83 4.00
CA LEU A 12 -1.37 -49.56 3.92
C LEU A 12 -1.21 -48.79 5.23
N ILE A 13 -0.84 -47.53 5.04
CA ILE A 13 -0.18 -46.59 5.94
C ILE A 13 -1.21 -45.95 6.89
N LEU A 14 -0.81 -45.80 8.16
CA LEU A 14 -1.52 -45.06 9.20
C LEU A 14 -1.65 -43.57 8.81
N ALA A 15 -2.87 -43.05 8.76
CA ALA A 15 -3.13 -41.62 8.70
C ALA A 15 -3.16 -41.06 10.14
N ALA A 16 -2.18 -40.23 10.50
CA ALA A 16 -2.20 -39.42 11.70
C ALA A 16 -2.31 -37.94 11.29
N CYS A 17 -3.53 -37.41 11.25
CA CYS A 17 -3.78 -35.98 11.12
C CYS A 17 -3.52 -35.30 12.48
N GLY A 18 -2.36 -34.66 12.62
CA GLY A 18 -2.08 -33.78 13.75
C GLY A 18 -2.89 -32.49 13.63
N LEU A 19 -3.87 -32.31 14.52
CA LEU A 19 -4.61 -31.07 14.69
C LEU A 19 -3.74 -30.09 15.51
N LEU A 20 -3.03 -29.18 14.85
CA LEU A 20 -2.40 -28.04 15.50
C LEU A 20 -3.47 -26.98 15.78
N LEU A 21 -3.90 -26.87 17.04
CA LEU A 21 -4.70 -25.77 17.55
C LEU A 21 -3.82 -24.52 17.65
N PHE A 22 -3.91 -23.63 16.66
CA PHE A 22 -3.47 -22.24 16.86
C PHE A 22 -4.53 -21.53 17.70
N PRO A 23 -4.16 -20.83 18.80
CA PRO A 23 -5.11 -19.93 19.45
C PRO A 23 -5.40 -18.79 18.46
N ALA A 24 -6.64 -18.68 18.03
CA ALA A 24 -7.12 -17.48 17.35
C ALA A 24 -6.99 -16.32 18.35
N ALA A 25 -6.03 -15.42 18.11
CA ALA A 25 -5.95 -14.18 18.84
C ALA A 25 -7.26 -13.42 18.61
N ALA A 26 -8.03 -13.25 19.68
CA ALA A 26 -9.29 -12.53 19.70
C ALA A 26 -9.06 -11.07 19.27
N GLY A 27 -10.00 -10.57 18.46
CA GLY A 27 -9.86 -9.36 17.67
C GLY A 27 -9.76 -8.06 18.47
N ALA A 28 -8.93 -7.16 17.96
CA ALA A 28 -9.18 -5.73 18.06
C ALA A 28 -10.10 -5.37 16.90
N GLN A 29 -11.38 -5.09 17.18
CA GLN A 29 -12.25 -4.46 16.20
C GLN A 29 -11.74 -3.04 15.98
N THR A 30 -11.13 -2.77 14.83
CA THR A 30 -10.81 -1.42 14.39
C THR A 30 -11.76 -1.04 13.26
N ASN A 31 -12.62 -0.07 13.56
CA ASN A 31 -13.37 0.81 12.67
C ASN A 31 -13.85 0.21 11.33
N ALA A 32 -15.13 -0.18 11.31
CA ALA A 32 -15.98 -0.30 10.11
C ALA A 32 -15.30 -0.96 8.87
N GLY A 33 -14.98 -2.25 8.94
CA GLY A 33 -14.66 -3.07 7.76
C GLY A 33 -13.33 -2.78 7.05
N TRP A 34 -12.59 -1.74 7.43
CA TRP A 34 -11.31 -1.38 6.84
C TRP A 34 -10.14 -1.97 7.64
N GLN A 35 -9.20 -2.61 6.96
CA GLN A 35 -8.13 -3.40 7.60
C GLN A 35 -6.84 -2.61 7.87
N VAL A 36 -6.76 -1.36 7.44
CA VAL A 36 -5.59 -0.48 7.61
C VAL A 36 -6.01 0.89 8.13
N SER A 37 -5.09 1.54 8.86
CA SER A 37 -5.22 2.91 9.33
C SER A 37 -3.98 3.68 8.91
N LEU A 38 -4.18 4.67 8.06
CA LEU A 38 -3.12 5.44 7.41
C LEU A 38 -2.90 6.74 8.16
N GLN A 39 -1.68 7.24 8.20
CA GLN A 39 -1.46 8.64 8.58
C GLN A 39 -1.42 9.54 7.35
N TRP A 40 -1.62 10.84 7.59
CA TRP A 40 -1.39 11.86 6.58
C TRP A 40 0.07 11.85 6.07
N PRO A 41 0.28 11.78 4.75
CA PRO A 41 1.61 11.68 4.15
C PRO A 41 2.36 13.03 4.08
N ALA A 42 1.64 14.13 4.29
CA ALA A 42 2.16 15.49 4.32
C ALA A 42 1.33 16.36 5.28
N GLN A 43 1.91 17.46 5.75
CA GLN A 43 1.23 18.45 6.58
C GLN A 43 0.83 19.65 5.72
N GLY A 44 -0.46 19.88 5.57
CA GLY A 44 -1.01 20.95 4.73
C GLY A 44 -2.54 20.90 4.68
N ALA A 45 -3.11 21.59 3.70
CA ALA A 45 -4.55 21.58 3.44
C ALA A 45 -4.86 20.76 2.19
N ILE A 46 -6.01 20.08 2.18
CA ILE A 46 -6.54 19.49 0.95
C ILE A 46 -6.94 20.64 0.02
N THR A 47 -6.23 20.78 -1.10
CA THR A 47 -6.49 21.80 -2.12
C THR A 47 -7.32 21.27 -3.28
N SER A 48 -7.31 19.95 -3.49
CA SER A 48 -8.16 19.25 -4.46
C SER A 48 -8.61 17.91 -3.88
N PRO A 49 -9.91 17.64 -3.71
CA PRO A 49 -10.40 16.40 -3.12
C PRO A 49 -10.34 15.22 -4.10
N PHE A 50 -10.55 14.02 -3.58
CA PHE A 50 -10.78 12.81 -4.38
C PHE A 50 -12.13 12.89 -5.12
N GLY A 51 -12.15 12.36 -6.34
CA GLY A 51 -13.36 12.15 -7.11
C GLY A 51 -13.56 13.17 -8.24
N HIS A 52 -14.82 13.40 -8.61
CA HIS A 52 -15.18 14.34 -9.67
C HIS A 52 -15.31 15.76 -9.12
N ASP A 53 -14.58 16.70 -9.70
CA ASP A 53 -14.69 18.14 -9.45
C ASP A 53 -15.59 18.87 -10.48
N GLY A 54 -16.33 18.11 -11.29
CA GLY A 54 -17.19 18.60 -12.37
C GLY A 54 -16.50 18.74 -13.73
N ALA A 55 -15.15 18.82 -13.78
CA ALA A 55 -14.40 18.94 -15.03
C ALA A 55 -13.52 17.71 -15.31
N ARG A 56 -13.00 17.06 -14.27
CA ARG A 56 -12.05 15.95 -14.38
C ARG A 56 -12.31 14.92 -13.28
N TRP A 57 -11.95 13.67 -13.55
CA TRP A 57 -11.82 12.64 -12.52
C TRP A 57 -10.45 12.76 -11.84
N HIS A 58 -10.43 12.89 -10.51
CA HIS A 58 -9.22 12.95 -9.71
C HIS A 58 -9.03 11.64 -8.92
N PRO A 59 -8.04 10.79 -9.28
CA PRO A 59 -7.84 9.47 -8.66
C PRO A 59 -7.19 9.52 -7.27
N GLY A 60 -6.86 10.70 -6.78
CA GLY A 60 -6.26 10.91 -5.48
C GLY A 60 -6.79 12.20 -4.86
N LEU A 61 -6.06 12.75 -3.92
CA LEU A 61 -6.27 14.10 -3.42
C LEU A 61 -4.96 14.88 -3.50
N ASP A 62 -5.06 16.21 -3.56
CA ASP A 62 -3.90 17.09 -3.54
C ASP A 62 -3.80 17.77 -2.19
N ILE A 63 -2.63 17.65 -1.56
CA ILE A 63 -2.27 18.33 -0.32
C ILE A 63 -1.35 19.49 -0.69
N GLY A 64 -1.87 20.70 -0.59
CA GLY A 64 -1.14 21.94 -0.80
C GLY A 64 -0.98 22.73 0.51
N ILE A 65 -0.53 23.99 0.38
CA ILE A 65 -0.28 24.88 1.54
C ILE A 65 0.59 24.15 2.58
N LEU A 66 1.66 23.52 2.06
CA LEU A 66 2.48 22.60 2.82
C LEU A 66 3.24 23.35 3.92
N GLN A 67 3.15 22.83 5.15
CA GLN A 67 3.93 23.33 6.29
C GLN A 67 5.38 22.83 6.26
N SER A 68 5.62 21.72 5.54
CA SER A 68 6.92 21.15 5.25
C SER A 68 6.87 20.44 3.90
N LEU A 69 8.00 20.39 3.19
CA LEU A 69 8.11 19.63 1.94
C LEU A 69 8.36 18.12 2.18
N ASP A 70 8.50 17.70 3.43
CA ASP A 70 8.66 16.29 3.76
C ASP A 70 7.42 15.48 3.37
N VAL A 71 7.63 14.46 2.55
CA VAL A 71 6.61 13.44 2.25
C VAL A 71 6.97 12.16 2.98
N ARG A 72 6.00 11.61 3.71
CA ARG A 72 6.16 10.46 4.60
C ARG A 72 5.28 9.29 4.18
N ALA A 73 5.77 8.08 4.41
CA ALA A 73 5.00 6.87 4.15
C ALA A 73 3.74 6.84 5.03
N ALA A 74 2.57 6.71 4.39
CA ALA A 74 1.27 6.68 5.07
C ALA A 74 1.10 5.44 5.97
N ASP A 75 1.76 4.33 5.62
CA ASP A 75 1.84 3.10 6.42
C ASP A 75 3.11 2.31 6.08
N ASP A 76 3.39 1.25 6.84
CA ASP A 76 4.44 0.27 6.55
C ASP A 76 4.27 -0.32 5.15
N GLY A 77 5.35 -0.45 4.39
CA GLY A 77 5.24 -0.95 3.02
C GLY A 77 6.56 -1.31 2.36
N VAL A 78 6.44 -1.77 1.12
CA VAL A 78 7.56 -2.01 0.20
C VAL A 78 7.43 -1.05 -0.96
N VAL A 79 8.49 -0.32 -1.28
CA VAL A 79 8.55 0.56 -2.46
C VAL A 79 8.49 -0.32 -3.70
N VAL A 80 7.48 -0.11 -4.54
CA VAL A 80 7.33 -0.82 -5.82
C VAL A 80 7.82 0.04 -6.99
N LEU A 81 7.60 1.36 -6.93
CA LEU A 81 8.08 2.33 -7.93
C LEU A 81 8.72 3.53 -7.23
N ALA A 82 9.79 4.06 -7.80
CA ALA A 82 10.43 5.29 -7.35
C ALA A 82 11.15 5.98 -8.51
N GLY A 83 10.89 7.27 -8.73
CA GLY A 83 11.46 8.05 -9.82
C GLY A 83 10.46 8.43 -10.91
N TYR A 84 10.99 8.83 -12.07
CA TYR A 84 10.18 9.05 -13.26
C TYR A 84 9.89 7.71 -13.94
N MET A 85 8.60 7.38 -14.04
CA MET A 85 8.16 6.07 -14.54
C MET A 85 7.39 6.22 -15.86
N SER A 86 7.67 5.34 -16.82
CA SER A 86 6.88 5.26 -18.06
C SER A 86 5.41 4.99 -17.74
N GLY A 87 4.51 5.77 -18.35
CA GLY A 87 3.07 5.70 -18.08
C GLY A 87 2.61 6.58 -16.91
N TYR A 88 3.52 7.29 -16.24
CA TYR A 88 3.24 8.23 -15.16
C TYR A 88 3.69 9.66 -15.51
N ASP A 89 3.84 9.99 -16.79
CA ASP A 89 4.42 11.26 -17.25
C ASP A 89 3.71 12.49 -16.65
N GLY A 90 2.38 12.44 -16.52
CA GLY A 90 1.58 13.50 -15.89
C GLY A 90 1.79 13.63 -14.38
N TYR A 91 2.21 12.56 -13.69
CA TYR A 91 2.47 12.54 -12.24
C TYR A 91 3.87 13.07 -11.90
N GLY A 92 4.78 13.14 -12.88
CA GLY A 92 6.17 13.51 -12.64
C GLY A 92 6.96 12.42 -11.91
N ALA A 93 7.83 12.81 -10.98
CA ALA A 93 8.52 11.84 -10.15
C ALA A 93 7.56 11.29 -9.08
N ILE A 94 7.55 9.97 -8.93
CA ILE A 94 6.66 9.28 -8.01
C ILE A 94 7.41 8.40 -7.00
N VAL A 95 6.72 8.08 -5.93
CA VAL A 95 6.97 6.90 -5.09
C VAL A 95 5.65 6.13 -5.03
N ALA A 96 5.68 4.81 -5.13
CA ALA A 96 4.52 3.97 -4.87
C ALA A 96 4.90 2.87 -3.87
N LEU A 97 4.04 2.67 -2.87
CA LEU A 97 4.22 1.68 -1.81
C LEU A 97 3.14 0.61 -1.91
N GLN A 98 3.56 -0.65 -1.86
CA GLN A 98 2.66 -1.78 -1.62
C GLN A 98 2.54 -2.01 -0.11
N HIS A 99 1.31 -2.02 0.38
CA HIS A 99 0.97 -2.32 1.77
C HIS A 99 0.34 -3.71 1.88
N ARG A 100 -0.07 -4.07 3.10
CA ARG A 100 -0.79 -5.31 3.39
C ARG A 100 -2.23 -5.24 2.84
N PHE A 101 -2.88 -6.40 2.80
CA PHE A 101 -4.33 -6.51 2.52
C PHE A 101 -4.77 -5.88 1.18
N GLY A 102 -3.90 -5.88 0.16
CA GLY A 102 -4.23 -5.35 -1.17
C GLY A 102 -4.20 -3.83 -1.30
N TYR A 103 -3.83 -3.09 -0.25
CA TYR A 103 -3.70 -1.63 -0.32
C TYR A 103 -2.37 -1.20 -0.93
N SER A 104 -2.38 -0.10 -1.67
CA SER A 104 -1.18 0.60 -2.11
C SER A 104 -1.39 2.10 -2.03
N THR A 105 -0.29 2.85 -1.90
CA THR A 105 -0.30 4.31 -1.94
C THR A 105 0.64 4.83 -3.00
N LEU A 106 0.29 5.96 -3.61
CA LEU A 106 1.09 6.65 -4.61
C LEU A 106 1.29 8.10 -4.19
N TYR A 107 2.52 8.58 -4.33
CA TYR A 107 2.98 9.92 -3.97
C TYR A 107 3.58 10.52 -5.22
N ALA A 108 3.05 11.64 -5.70
CA ALA A 108 3.41 12.23 -6.99
C ALA A 108 3.75 13.72 -6.90
N HIS A 109 4.14 14.28 -8.05
CA HIS A 109 4.70 15.62 -8.22
C HIS A 109 5.94 15.87 -7.35
N LEU A 110 6.69 14.81 -7.02
CA LEU A 110 7.83 14.89 -6.13
C LEU A 110 8.97 15.66 -6.80
N SER A 111 9.71 16.46 -6.04
CA SER A 111 10.98 17.02 -6.50
C SER A 111 12.10 15.99 -6.41
N GLN A 112 12.05 15.14 -5.38
CA GLN A 112 13.06 14.14 -5.11
C GLN A 112 12.50 12.93 -4.36
N PRO A 113 12.51 11.72 -4.97
CA PRO A 113 12.39 10.47 -4.23
C PRO A 113 13.65 10.23 -3.37
N LEU A 114 13.47 9.77 -2.13
CA LEU A 114 14.56 9.45 -1.20
C LEU A 114 14.71 7.95 -0.93
N VAL A 115 13.91 7.14 -1.65
CA VAL A 115 13.86 5.69 -1.53
C VAL A 115 13.94 5.07 -2.93
N HIS A 116 14.22 3.78 -3.00
CA HIS A 116 14.31 3.03 -4.25
C HIS A 116 13.41 1.79 -4.24
N SER A 117 13.07 1.27 -5.43
CA SER A 117 12.28 0.04 -5.56
C SER A 117 12.91 -1.12 -4.78
N GLY A 118 12.06 -1.92 -4.14
CA GLY A 118 12.43 -3.03 -3.24
C GLY A 118 12.73 -2.62 -1.79
N GLN A 119 12.88 -1.32 -1.49
CA GLN A 119 13.13 -0.86 -0.13
C GLN A 119 11.90 -1.05 0.76
N ARG A 120 12.10 -1.56 1.98
CA ARG A 120 11.07 -1.57 3.03
C ARG A 120 11.09 -0.23 3.76
N VAL A 121 9.92 0.34 3.98
CA VAL A 121 9.74 1.59 4.73
C VAL A 121 8.75 1.39 5.86
N ARG A 122 8.91 2.18 6.93
CA ARG A 122 7.96 2.21 8.05
C ARG A 122 7.00 3.37 7.93
N ARG A 123 5.81 3.23 8.51
CA ARG A 123 4.87 4.33 8.72
C ARG A 123 5.61 5.52 9.35
N GLY A 124 5.63 6.65 8.65
CA GLY A 124 6.17 7.94 9.13
C GLY A 124 7.59 8.22 8.68
N GLU A 125 8.23 7.21 8.09
CA GLU A 125 9.50 7.36 7.43
C GLU A 125 9.38 8.38 6.30
N LYS A 126 10.36 9.29 6.23
CA LYS A 126 10.45 10.27 5.15
C LYS A 126 10.92 9.56 3.89
N ILE A 127 10.09 9.58 2.85
CA ILE A 127 10.33 8.84 1.61
C ILE A 127 10.61 9.73 0.41
N ALA A 128 10.24 11.01 0.48
CA ALA A 128 10.43 11.96 -0.61
C ALA A 128 10.38 13.41 -0.14
N ILE A 129 10.65 14.31 -1.09
CA ILE A 129 10.42 15.76 -0.99
C ILE A 129 9.33 16.13 -2.00
N ALA A 130 8.30 16.83 -1.53
CA ALA A 130 7.24 17.39 -2.37
C ALA A 130 7.83 18.41 -3.36
N GLY A 131 7.16 18.61 -4.48
CA GLY A 131 7.66 19.47 -5.53
C GLY A 131 6.56 19.88 -6.50
N CYS A 132 6.98 20.19 -7.71
CA CYS A 132 6.11 20.44 -8.84
C CYS A 132 6.82 19.86 -10.07
N THR A 133 6.67 18.55 -10.28
CA THR A 133 7.16 17.84 -11.47
C THR A 133 5.98 17.18 -12.20
N GLY A 134 6.12 16.92 -13.50
CA GLY A 134 5.00 16.48 -14.34
C GLY A 134 4.00 17.61 -14.57
N TRP A 135 2.70 17.30 -14.56
CA TRP A 135 1.66 18.29 -14.73
C TRP A 135 1.20 18.86 -13.38
N CYS A 136 1.77 20.00 -13.00
CA CYS A 136 1.47 20.69 -11.75
C CYS A 136 1.36 22.20 -11.98
N THR A 137 0.57 22.89 -11.16
CA THR A 137 0.39 24.36 -11.21
C THR A 137 1.10 25.09 -10.07
N GLY A 138 1.66 24.34 -9.12
CA GLY A 138 2.38 24.83 -7.94
C GLY A 138 2.84 23.66 -7.08
N THR A 139 3.64 23.92 -6.04
CA THR A 139 4.13 22.88 -5.15
C THR A 139 3.01 22.27 -4.31
N HIS A 140 2.78 20.97 -4.46
CA HIS A 140 1.81 20.18 -3.70
C HIS A 140 2.21 18.70 -3.73
N LEU A 141 1.54 17.89 -2.91
CA LEU A 141 1.59 16.43 -2.99
C LEU A 141 0.29 15.93 -3.60
N HIS A 142 0.36 15.24 -4.74
CA HIS A 142 -0.73 14.38 -5.19
C HIS A 142 -0.58 13.02 -4.50
N PHE A 143 -1.62 12.60 -3.80
CA PHE A 143 -1.65 11.38 -3.01
C PHE A 143 -2.83 10.51 -3.37
N GLU A 144 -2.55 9.25 -3.71
CA GLU A 144 -3.59 8.25 -3.95
C GLU A 144 -3.55 7.14 -2.92
N LEU A 145 -4.73 6.67 -2.55
CA LEU A 145 -4.94 5.38 -1.91
C LEU A 145 -5.62 4.46 -2.93
N ARG A 146 -5.12 3.24 -3.05
CA ARG A 146 -5.71 2.21 -3.93
C ARG A 146 -5.95 0.92 -3.15
N TYR A 147 -7.04 0.25 -3.49
CA TYR A 147 -7.35 -1.11 -3.05
C TYR A 147 -7.44 -2.00 -4.28
N GLU A 148 -6.61 -3.03 -4.34
CA GLU A 148 -6.49 -3.94 -5.51
C GLU A 148 -6.27 -3.18 -6.83
N GLY A 149 -5.52 -2.08 -6.77
CA GLY A 149 -5.19 -1.23 -7.91
C GLY A 149 -6.23 -0.17 -8.27
N ILE A 150 -7.42 -0.21 -7.65
CA ILE A 150 -8.52 0.73 -7.88
C ILE A 150 -8.39 1.91 -6.91
N PRO A 151 -8.41 3.17 -7.39
CA PRO A 151 -8.43 4.35 -6.52
C PRO A 151 -9.65 4.39 -5.59
N VAL A 152 -9.40 4.69 -4.32
CA VAL A 152 -10.43 4.89 -3.30
C VAL A 152 -10.16 6.19 -2.55
N ASP A 153 -11.21 6.80 -2.01
CA ASP A 153 -11.09 8.06 -1.26
C ASP A 153 -10.13 7.89 -0.06
N PRO A 154 -8.97 8.56 -0.05
CA PRO A 154 -8.01 8.40 1.02
C PRO A 154 -8.55 8.84 2.38
N THR A 155 -9.45 9.82 2.42
CA THR A 155 -9.95 10.42 3.66
C THR A 155 -10.71 9.42 4.55
N LEU A 156 -11.18 8.32 3.98
CA LEU A 156 -11.88 7.25 4.70
C LEU A 156 -10.98 6.49 5.68
N LEU A 157 -9.66 6.45 5.44
CA LEU A 157 -8.70 5.65 6.21
C LEU A 157 -7.65 6.47 6.94
N MET A 158 -7.63 7.79 6.76
CA MET A 158 -6.67 8.67 7.42
C MET A 158 -6.99 8.85 8.89
N VAL A 159 -5.96 8.80 9.72
CA VAL A 159 -6.01 9.13 11.14
C VAL A 159 -4.94 10.16 11.49
N GLY A 160 -5.26 11.06 12.42
CA GLY A 160 -4.42 12.18 12.81
C GLY A 160 -5.16 13.48 12.57
#